data_AF-A0A2H1WZF3-F1
#
_entry.id   AF-A0A2H1WZF3-F1
#
_cell.length_a   1.000
_cell.length_b   1.000
_cell.length_c   1.000
_cell.angle_alpha   90.00
_cell.angle_beta   90.00
_cell.angle_gamma   90.00
#
_symmetry.space_group_name_H-M   'P 1'
#
loop_
_entity.id
_entity.type
_entity.pdbx_description
1 polymer ?
#
loop_
_entity_poly.entity_id
_entity_poly.type
_entity_poly.pdbx_seq_one_letter_code
_entity_poly.pdbx_strand_id
1 'polypeptide(L)'
;MIYPSNLKRYYEFLEKQCRAAGIIAGKSGRHMKFPYTLSAKIAQYPVFFYMKNNWIWMYWPVGIFGSFFAFLKIHRLVNSPSNKKSWAETKRKNAAKEHH
;
A
#
# COMPACT_ATOMS: atom_id res chain seq x y z
N MET A 1 16.91 16.59 -3.36
CA MET A 1 16.42 15.20 -3.51
C MET A 1 15.61 15.15 -4.79
N ILE A 2 16.01 14.34 -5.78
CA ILE A 2 15.35 14.29 -7.09
C ILE A 2 14.17 13.33 -6.97
N TYR A 3 12.94 13.85 -7.02
CA TYR A 3 11.73 13.03 -7.02
C TYR A 3 11.33 12.71 -8.46
N PRO A 4 10.88 11.47 -8.76
CA PRO A 4 10.38 11.13 -10.09
C PRO A 4 9.15 12.00 -10.42
N SER A 5 9.26 12.78 -11.50
CA SER A 5 8.23 13.73 -11.94
C SER A 5 6.89 13.05 -12.23
N ASN A 6 6.91 11.84 -12.78
CA ASN A 6 5.72 11.08 -13.14
C ASN A 6 4.85 10.74 -11.93
N LEU A 7 5.47 10.22 -10.87
CA LEU A 7 4.76 9.76 -9.68
C LEU A 7 4.26 10.96 -8.85
N LYS A 8 5.05 12.04 -8.79
CA LYS A 8 4.61 13.30 -8.20
C LYS A 8 3.37 13.86 -8.91
N ARG A 9 3.37 13.90 -10.25
CA ARG A 9 2.23 14.34 -11.06
C ARG A 9 0.98 13.49 -10.83
N TYR A 10 1.15 12.18 -10.67
CA TYR A 10 0.06 11.27 -10.32
C TYR A 10 -0.55 11.61 -8.95
N TYR A 11 0.28 11.82 -7.92
CA TYR A 11 -0.21 12.21 -6.60
C TYR A 11 -0.86 13.60 -6.56
N GLU A 12 -0.36 14.55 -7.36
CA GLU A 12 -1.00 15.86 -7.53
C GLU A 12 -2.38 15.75 -8.18
N PHE A 13 -2.51 14.88 -9.19
CA PHE A 13 -3.79 14.58 -9.80
C PHE A 13 -4.77 13.96 -8.79
N LEU A 14 -4.33 12.95 -8.03
CA LEU A 14 -5.16 12.32 -7.00
C LEU A 14 -5.58 13.32 -5.92
N GLU A 15 -4.66 14.15 -5.44
CA GLU A 15 -4.99 15.17 -4.45
C GLU A 15 -6.04 16.15 -4.98
N LYS A 16 -5.93 16.56 -6.26
CA LYS A 16 -6.93 17.42 -6.89
C LYS A 16 -8.32 16.78 -6.88
N GLN A 17 -8.41 15.48 -7.20
CA GLN A 17 -9.66 14.73 -7.15
C GLN A 17 -10.21 14.61 -5.72
N CYS A 18 -9.37 14.26 -4.75
CA CYS A 18 -9.78 14.14 -3.34
C CYS A 18 -10.23 15.48 -2.74
N ARG A 19 -9.62 16.59 -3.15
CA ARG A 19 -10.07 17.94 -2.78
C ARG A 19 -11.39 18.31 -3.44
N ALA A 20 -11.57 17.99 -4.73
CA ALA A 20 -12.83 18.21 -5.44
C ALA A 20 -13.98 17.40 -4.82
N ALA A 21 -13.71 16.19 -4.35
CA ALA A 21 -14.67 15.33 -3.66
C ALA A 21 -14.95 15.74 -2.19
N GLY A 22 -14.31 16.80 -1.68
CA GLY A 22 -14.51 17.24 -0.29
C GLY A 22 -13.94 16.31 0.79
N ILE A 23 -13.21 15.26 0.41
CA ILE A 23 -12.60 14.28 1.33
C ILE A 23 -11.46 14.92 2.12
N ILE A 24 -10.74 15.85 1.49
CA ILE A 24 -9.64 16.59 2.11
C ILE A 24 -10.08 18.04 2.33
N ALA A 25 -10.02 18.49 3.57
CA ALA A 25 -10.26 19.88 3.90
C ALA A 25 -9.31 20.82 3.12
N GLY A 26 -9.86 21.96 2.67
CA GLY A 26 -9.07 23.05 2.12
C GLY A 26 -8.02 23.54 3.13
N LYS A 27 -6.95 24.17 2.64
CA LYS A 27 -5.91 24.74 3.50
C LYS A 27 -6.57 25.76 4.45
N SER A 28 -6.56 25.51 5.76
CA SER A 28 -7.12 26.46 6.72
C SER A 28 -6.31 27.77 6.65
N GLY A 29 -7.00 28.91 6.69
CA GLY A 29 -6.39 30.22 6.45
C GLY A 29 -5.32 30.62 7.47
N ARG A 30 -5.23 29.94 8.61
CA ARG A 30 -4.24 30.23 9.66
C ARG A 30 -3.34 29.04 9.94
N HIS A 31 -2.11 29.10 9.42
CA HIS A 31 -1.07 28.14 9.71
C HIS A 31 -0.55 28.32 11.15
N MET A 32 -0.82 27.36 12.01
CA MET A 32 -0.19 27.24 13.34
C MET A 32 1.31 26.99 13.20
N LYS A 33 2.14 27.76 13.92
CA LYS A 33 3.60 27.64 13.88
C LYS A 33 4.09 26.28 14.38
N PHE A 34 3.44 25.77 15.43
CA PHE A 34 3.79 24.51 16.06
C PHE A 34 2.53 23.65 16.31
N PRO A 35 2.23 22.68 15.44
CA PRO A 35 1.11 21.77 15.62
C PRO A 35 1.41 20.72 16.69
N TYR A 36 1.00 20.99 17.92
CA TYR A 36 1.16 20.05 19.04
C TYR A 36 0.04 19.01 19.14
N THR A 37 -1.11 19.26 18.51
CA THR A 37 -2.23 18.31 18.48
C THR A 37 -2.23 17.48 17.18
N LEU A 38 -2.70 16.24 17.26
CA LEU A 38 -2.78 15.33 16.11
C LEU A 38 -3.66 15.93 15.00
N SER A 39 -4.81 16.51 15.36
CA SER A 39 -5.73 17.14 14.41
C SER A 39 -5.07 18.32 13.68
N ALA A 40 -4.29 19.14 14.37
CA ALA A 40 -3.56 20.24 13.73
C ALA A 40 -2.47 19.72 12.78
N LYS A 41 -1.76 18.64 13.14
CA LYS A 41 -0.78 18.01 12.25
C LYS A 41 -1.43 17.50 10.97
N ILE A 42 -2.57 16.82 11.06
CA ILE A 42 -3.30 16.30 9.90
C ILE A 42 -3.82 17.44 9.01
N ALA A 43 -4.36 18.51 9.61
CA ALA A 43 -4.87 19.66 8.87
C ALA A 43 -3.77 20.42 8.11
N GLN A 44 -2.56 20.52 8.69
CA GLN A 44 -1.44 21.23 8.08
C GLN A 44 -0.64 20.38 7.10
N TYR A 45 -0.47 19.11 7.43
CA TYR A 45 0.31 18.15 6.66
C TYR A 45 -0.61 17.00 6.24
N PRO A 46 -1.46 17.22 5.21
CA PRO A 46 -2.35 16.18 4.71
C PRO A 46 -1.51 15.00 4.18
N VAL A 47 -2.08 13.80 4.15
CA VAL A 47 -1.39 12.57 3.70
C VAL A 47 -0.68 12.77 2.35
N PHE A 48 -1.30 13.47 1.40
CA PHE A 48 -0.72 13.77 0.09
C PHE A 48 0.54 14.66 0.14
N PHE A 49 0.73 15.46 1.19
CA PHE A 49 1.97 16.21 1.41
C PHE A 49 3.16 15.25 1.57
N TYR A 50 3.01 14.20 2.38
CA TYR A 50 4.06 13.20 2.56
C TYR A 50 4.26 12.33 1.30
N MET A 51 3.17 11.97 0.62
CA MET A 51 3.22 11.19 -0.63
C MET A 51 3.92 11.93 -1.78
N LYS A 52 4.05 13.26 -1.75
CA LYS A 52 4.72 14.02 -2.82
C LYS A 52 6.14 14.43 -2.48
N ASN A 53 6.44 14.58 -1.19
CA ASN A 53 7.68 15.19 -0.70
C ASN A 53 8.62 14.20 0.00
N ASN A 54 8.23 12.94 0.17
CA ASN A 54 9.09 11.91 0.77
C ASN A 54 9.10 10.66 -0.11
N TRP A 55 10.30 10.27 -0.56
CA TRP A 55 10.51 9.14 -1.47
C TRP A 55 10.03 7.79 -0.89
N ILE A 56 10.21 7.56 0.42
CA ILE A 56 9.73 6.35 1.09
C ILE A 56 8.23 6.24 0.91
N TRP A 57 7.54 7.32 1.25
CA TRP A 57 6.08 7.42 1.16
C TRP A 57 5.58 7.41 -0.28
N MET A 58 6.34 7.91 -1.25
CA MET A 58 6.04 7.79 -2.67
C MET A 58 6.03 6.34 -3.16
N TYR A 59 7.05 5.56 -2.82
CA TYR A 59 7.20 4.20 -3.36
C TYR A 59 6.49 3.13 -2.53
N TRP A 60 6.17 3.40 -1.26
CA TRP A 60 5.52 2.44 -0.38
C TRP A 60 4.21 1.87 -0.95
N PRO A 61 3.25 2.69 -1.42
CA PRO A 61 2.00 2.17 -1.97
C PRO A 61 2.26 1.31 -3.21
N VAL A 62 3.19 1.73 -4.07
CA VAL A 62 3.56 0.99 -5.29
C VAL A 62 4.07 -0.41 -4.94
N GLY A 63 4.95 -0.51 -3.93
CA GLY A 63 5.46 -1.78 -3.42
C GLY A 63 4.38 -2.66 -2.80
N ILE A 64 3.48 -2.09 -1.99
CA ILE A 64 2.33 -2.82 -1.43
C ILE A 64 1.45 -3.36 -2.54
N PHE A 65 1.03 -2.53 -3.50
CA PHE A 65 0.14 -2.98 -4.56
C PHE A 65 0.81 -4.04 -5.43
N GLY A 66 2.06 -3.82 -5.85
CA GLY A 66 2.81 -4.79 -6.66
C GLY A 66 2.95 -6.15 -5.95
N SER A 67 3.38 -6.14 -4.68
CA SER A 67 3.50 -7.37 -3.89
C SER A 67 2.16 -8.04 -3.65
N PHE A 68 1.12 -7.27 -3.33
CA PHE A 68 -0.23 -7.79 -3.10
C PHE A 68 -0.75 -8.56 -4.33
N PHE A 69 -0.60 -8.00 -5.53
CA PHE A 69 -0.98 -8.70 -6.76
C PHE A 69 -0.15 -9.97 -6.99
N ALA A 70 1.16 -9.94 -6.74
CA ALA A 70 2.02 -11.12 -6.86
C ALA A 70 1.59 -12.22 -5.87
N PHE A 71 1.37 -11.87 -4.60
CA PHE A 71 0.91 -12.82 -3.58
C PHE A 71 -0.48 -13.36 -3.88
N LEU A 72 -1.40 -12.56 -4.41
CA LEU A 72 -2.71 -13.06 -4.84
C LEU A 72 -2.59 -14.13 -5.94
N LYS A 73 -1.67 -13.96 -6.90
CA LYS A 73 -1.43 -14.96 -7.94
C LYS A 73 -0.86 -16.24 -7.35
N ILE A 74 0.17 -16.13 -6.50
CA ILE A 74 0.77 -17.28 -5.82
C ILE A 74 -0.28 -18.00 -4.96
N HIS A 75 -1.05 -17.26 -4.18
CA HIS A 75 -2.11 -17.80 -3.33
C HIS A 75 -3.13 -18.60 -4.13
N ARG A 76 -3.54 -18.11 -5.30
CA ARG A 76 -4.48 -18.84 -6.19
C ARG A 76 -3.86 -20.11 -6.77
N LEU A 77 -2.58 -20.07 -7.18
CA LEU A 77 -1.87 -21.22 -7.72
C LEU A 77 -1.69 -22.33 -6.68
N VAL A 78 -1.25 -21.97 -5.47
CA VAL A 78 -1.08 -22.91 -4.35
C VAL A 78 -2.42 -23.56 -3.96
N ASN A 79 -3.51 -22.79 -4.02
CA ASN A 79 -4.84 -23.29 -3.69
C ASN A 79 -5.57 -24.01 -4.83
N SER A 80 -4.92 -24.22 -5.98
CA SER A 80 -5.53 -24.97 -7.08
C SER A 80 -5.86 -26.41 -6.67
N PRO A 81 -6.96 -27.01 -7.18
CA PRO A 81 -7.35 -28.37 -6.80
C PRO A 81 -6.26 -29.42 -7.09
N SER A 82 -5.48 -29.23 -8.17
CA SER A 82 -4.36 -30.09 -8.53
C SER A 82 -3.26 -30.06 -7.47
N ASN A 83 -2.82 -28.86 -7.06
CA ASN A 83 -1.77 -28.71 -6.05
C ASN A 83 -2.22 -29.24 -4.68
N LYS A 84 -3.49 -29.03 -4.32
CA LYS A 84 -4.06 -29.60 -3.08
C LYS A 84 -4.02 -31.13 -3.08
N LYS A 85 -4.36 -31.78 -4.20
CA LYS A 85 -4.30 -33.24 -4.35
C LYS A 85 -2.86 -33.76 -4.25
N SER A 86 -1.94 -33.16 -5.01
CA SER A 86 -0.51 -33.53 -4.98
C SER A 86 0.09 -33.33 -3.58
N TRP A 87 -0.26 -32.26 -2.89
CA TRP A 87 0.15 -32.04 -1.51
C TRP A 87 -0.38 -33.11 -0.55
N ALA A 88 -1.65 -33.48 -0.66
CA ALA A 88 -2.26 -34.53 0.14
C ALA A 88 -1.60 -35.90 -0.11
N GLU A 89 -1.26 -36.22 -1.36
CA GLU A 89 -0.53 -37.44 -1.72
C GLU A 89 0.89 -37.46 -1.12
N THR A 90 1.64 -36.36 -1.24
CA THR A 90 2.97 -36.23 -0.63
C THR A 90 2.91 -36.39 0.88
N LYS A 91 1.90 -35.81 1.53
CA LYS A 91 1.69 -35.98 2.98
C LYS A 91 1.37 -37.43 3.36
N ARG A 92 0.54 -38.14 2.58
CA ARG A 92 0.28 -39.58 2.79
C ARG A 92 1.55 -40.41 2.65
N LYS A 93 2.37 -40.15 1.62
CA LYS A 93 3.65 -40.85 1.39
C LYS A 93 4.64 -40.59 2.52
N ASN A 94 4.74 -39.36 3.01
CA ASN A 94 5.65 -39.02 4.11
C ASN A 94 5.19 -39.65 5.42
N ALA A 95 3.90 -39.63 5.74
CA ALA A 95 3.38 -40.32 6.91
C ALA A 95 3.65 -41.84 6.84
N ALA A 96 3.44 -42.47 5.68
CA ALA A 96 3.77 -43.88 5.48
C ALA A 96 5.27 -44.17 5.66
N LYS A 97 6.17 -43.25 5.30
CA LYS A 97 7.62 -43.40 5.53
C LYS A 97 8.05 -43.19 6.98
N GLU A 98 7.36 -42.34 7.72
CA GLU A 98 7.66 -42.08 9.15
C GLU A 98 7.15 -43.20 10.08
N HIS A 99 6.20 -44.01 9.61
CA HIS A 99 5.67 -45.18 10.34
C HIS A 99 6.40 -46.51 10.04
N HIS A 100 7.45 -46.49 9.21
CA HIS A 100 8.34 -47.61 8.91
C HIS A 100 9.74 -47.34 9.48
#